data_AF-A0A167HWI0-F1
#
_entry.id   AF-A0A167HWI0-F1
#
_cell.length_a   1.000
_cell.length_b   1.000
_cell.length_c   1.000
_cell.angle_alpha   90.00
_cell.angle_beta   90.00
_cell.angle_gamma   90.00
#
_symmetry.space_group_name_H-M   'P 1'
#
loop_
_entity.id
_entity.type
_entity.pdbx_description
1 polymer ?
#
loop_
_entity_poly.entity_id
_entity_poly.type
_entity_poly.pdbx_seq_one_letter_code
_entity_poly.pdbx_strand_id
1 'polypeptide(L)'
;MKLTNDQFEASAYIFEKANGNKKSEYEEQVIAESGLNNLKPIELETRIVNGIDNGLYSDSKERISAYWSLSKIHKTELIPNFKKWLKIELENENADTVYQLMIALGNLGEPIFNIDRNGSSAFNETELNLRDARKYLETNE
;
A
#
# COMPACT_ATOMS: atom_id res chain seq x y z
N MET A 1 2.90 17.68 5.50
CA MET A 1 1.48 17.82 5.08
C MET A 1 0.88 16.43 5.02
N LYS A 2 -0.31 16.22 5.60
CA LYS A 2 -1.05 14.96 5.55
C LYS A 2 -1.87 14.91 4.25
N LEU A 3 -1.88 13.78 3.55
CA LEU A 3 -2.74 13.57 2.38
C LEU A 3 -4.16 13.18 2.81
N THR A 4 -5.15 13.59 2.03
CA THR A 4 -6.54 13.10 2.12
C THR A 4 -6.73 11.80 1.33
N ASN A 5 -7.86 11.13 1.50
CA ASN A 5 -8.20 9.92 0.73
C ASN A 5 -8.24 10.19 -0.78
N ASP A 6 -8.86 11.29 -1.20
CA ASP A 6 -8.90 11.70 -2.63
C ASP A 6 -7.48 11.97 -3.16
N GLN A 7 -6.60 12.52 -2.32
CA GLN A 7 -5.20 12.73 -2.67
C GLN A 7 -4.43 11.41 -2.76
N PHE A 8 -4.79 10.36 -2.02
CA PHE A 8 -4.20 9.03 -2.22
C PHE A 8 -4.61 8.39 -3.54
N GLU A 9 -5.86 8.57 -3.97
CA GLU A 9 -6.32 8.16 -5.30
C GLU A 9 -5.53 8.85 -6.41
N ALA A 10 -5.43 10.18 -6.34
CA ALA A 10 -4.61 10.95 -7.28
C ALA A 10 -3.13 10.51 -7.25
N SER A 11 -2.59 10.21 -6.06
CA SER A 11 -1.21 9.74 -5.91
C SER A 11 -0.97 8.42 -6.64
N ALA A 12 -1.90 7.46 -6.50
CA ALA A 12 -1.84 6.19 -7.22
C ALA A 12 -1.79 6.41 -8.73
N TYR A 13 -2.62 7.29 -9.28
CA TYR A 13 -2.62 7.58 -10.71
C TYR A 13 -1.33 8.27 -11.17
N ILE A 14 -0.77 9.16 -10.36
CA ILE A 14 0.55 9.78 -10.63
C ILE A 14 1.64 8.70 -10.70
N PHE A 15 1.63 7.73 -9.77
CA PHE A 15 2.60 6.63 -9.77
C PHE A 15 2.43 5.70 -10.99
N GLU A 16 1.20 5.30 -11.29
CA GLU A 16 0.93 4.47 -12.48
C GLU A 16 1.34 5.19 -13.77
N LYS A 17 1.08 6.50 -13.87
CA LYS A 17 1.51 7.33 -15.01
C LYS A 17 3.04 7.39 -15.12
N ALA A 18 3.74 7.51 -14.00
CA ALA A 18 5.21 7.46 -13.95
C ALA A 18 5.78 6.11 -14.40
N ASN A 19 5.01 5.03 -14.21
CA ASN A 19 5.31 3.69 -14.70
C ASN A 19 4.95 3.47 -16.19
N GLY A 20 4.49 4.52 -16.89
CA GLY A 20 4.16 4.47 -18.32
C GLY A 20 2.72 4.07 -18.63
N ASN A 21 1.85 3.93 -17.62
CA ASN A 21 0.44 3.61 -17.84
C ASN A 21 -0.31 4.85 -18.36
N LYS A 22 -1.05 4.68 -19.47
CA LYS A 22 -1.97 5.73 -19.95
C LYS A 22 -3.11 5.91 -18.95
N LYS A 23 -3.45 7.17 -18.67
CA LYS A 23 -4.57 7.55 -17.81
C LYS A 23 -5.76 7.98 -18.67
N SER A 24 -6.95 7.62 -18.22
CA SER A 24 -8.23 8.06 -18.78
C SER A 24 -8.47 9.55 -18.47
N GLU A 25 -9.43 10.15 -19.17
CA GLU A 25 -9.83 11.55 -18.93
C GLU A 25 -10.25 11.78 -17.47
N TYR A 26 -10.97 10.82 -16.88
CA TYR A 26 -11.35 10.85 -15.47
C TYR A 26 -10.12 10.86 -14.55
N GLU A 27 -9.16 9.96 -14.76
CA GLU A 27 -7.95 9.90 -13.92
C GLU A 27 -7.08 11.16 -14.05
N GLU A 28 -6.98 11.73 -15.25
CA GLU A 28 -6.28 13.01 -15.48
C GLU A 28 -6.99 14.17 -14.75
N GLN A 29 -8.33 14.17 -14.73
CA GLN A 29 -9.10 15.15 -13.97
C GLN A 29 -8.86 15.02 -12.46
N VAL A 30 -8.90 13.80 -11.92
CA VAL A 30 -8.60 13.53 -10.49
C VAL A 30 -7.20 14.05 -10.13
N ILE A 31 -6.19 13.80 -10.97
CA ILE A 31 -4.84 14.34 -10.76
C ILE A 31 -4.85 15.88 -10.75
N ALA A 32 -5.50 16.51 -11.73
CA ALA A 32 -5.54 17.96 -11.86
C ALA A 32 -6.21 18.67 -10.67
N GLU A 33 -7.29 18.09 -10.14
CA GLU A 33 -8.06 18.65 -9.03
C GLU A 33 -7.42 18.39 -7.65
N SER A 34 -6.53 17.40 -7.54
CA SER A 34 -5.92 17.00 -6.27
C SER A 34 -4.94 18.01 -5.65
N GLY A 35 -4.45 18.97 -6.45
CA GLY A 35 -3.36 19.87 -6.09
C GLY A 35 -1.97 19.21 -6.01
N LEU A 36 -1.83 17.96 -6.48
CA LEU A 36 -0.55 17.21 -6.47
C LEU A 36 0.22 17.29 -7.80
N ASN A 37 -0.35 17.92 -8.82
CA ASN A 37 0.19 18.02 -10.19
C ASN A 37 1.62 18.58 -10.29
N ASN A 38 2.06 19.38 -9.31
CA ASN A 38 3.40 19.97 -9.27
C ASN A 38 4.45 19.11 -8.54
N LEU A 39 4.04 18.00 -7.92
CA LEU A 39 4.94 17.13 -7.17
C LEU A 39 5.49 16.02 -8.06
N LYS A 40 6.78 15.75 -7.91
CA LYS A 40 7.39 14.58 -8.54
C LYS A 40 6.96 13.31 -7.80
N PRO A 41 6.86 12.15 -8.48
CA PRO A 41 6.56 10.86 -7.85
C PRO A 41 7.41 10.58 -6.60
N ILE A 42 8.72 10.83 -6.66
CA ILE A 42 9.62 10.59 -5.52
C ILE A 42 9.33 11.48 -4.31
N GLU A 43 8.88 12.72 -4.53
CA GLU A 43 8.51 13.65 -3.45
C GLU A 43 7.22 13.18 -2.79
N LEU A 44 6.28 12.67 -3.59
CA LEU A 44 5.02 12.11 -3.12
C LEU A 44 5.23 10.82 -2.32
N GLU A 45 6.03 9.90 -2.85
CA GLU A 45 6.48 8.68 -2.15
C GLU A 45 7.07 9.04 -0.78
N THR A 46 8.05 9.94 -0.75
CA THR A 46 8.71 10.38 0.49
C THR A 46 7.71 10.96 1.49
N ARG A 47 6.75 11.76 1.03
CA ARG A 47 5.72 12.35 1.90
C ARG A 47 4.81 11.27 2.50
N ILE A 48 4.39 10.28 1.71
CA ILE A 48 3.51 9.21 2.18
C ILE A 48 4.24 8.31 3.17
N VAL A 49 5.47 7.87 2.84
CA VAL A 49 6.33 7.05 3.72
C VAL A 49 6.55 7.76 5.05
N ASN A 50 7.00 9.02 5.03
CA ASN A 50 7.20 9.80 6.25
C ASN A 50 5.90 10.01 7.02
N GLY A 51 4.76 10.14 6.34
CA GLY A 51 3.47 10.28 6.99
C GLY A 51 3.06 9.01 7.75
N ILE A 52 3.29 7.83 7.18
CA ILE A 52 3.05 6.55 7.85
C ILE A 52 3.99 6.41 9.04
N ASP A 53 5.30 6.62 8.83
CA ASP A 53 6.32 6.40 9.87
C ASP A 53 6.19 7.36 11.06
N ASN A 54 5.64 8.57 10.85
CA ASN A 54 5.37 9.53 11.91
C ASN A 54 3.95 9.41 12.49
N GLY A 55 3.17 8.39 12.11
CA GLY A 55 1.82 8.16 12.63
C GLY A 55 0.80 9.24 12.25
N LEU A 56 1.00 9.94 11.13
CA LEU A 56 0.05 10.98 10.67
C LEU A 56 -1.30 10.39 10.23
N TYR A 57 -1.32 9.11 9.84
CA TYR A 57 -2.49 8.37 9.39
C TYR A 57 -3.01 7.47 10.52
N SER A 58 -3.80 8.06 11.43
CA SER A 58 -4.27 7.40 12.65
C SER A 58 -5.44 6.45 12.40
N ASP A 59 -6.22 6.66 11.34
CA ASP A 59 -7.34 5.81 10.95
C ASP A 59 -6.89 4.69 10.01
N SER A 60 -7.50 3.49 10.14
CA SER A 60 -7.14 2.34 9.31
C SER A 60 -7.43 2.56 7.83
N LYS A 61 -8.48 3.31 7.47
CA LYS A 61 -8.79 3.60 6.07
C LYS A 61 -7.73 4.50 5.44
N GLU A 62 -7.25 5.50 6.18
CA GLU A 62 -6.15 6.35 5.73
C GLU A 62 -4.87 5.53 5.47
N ARG A 63 -4.56 4.57 6.35
CA ARG A 63 -3.41 3.67 6.17
C ARG A 63 -3.60 2.73 4.99
N ILE A 64 -4.78 2.15 4.82
CA ILE A 64 -5.13 1.34 3.64
C ILE A 64 -4.90 2.15 2.35
N SER A 65 -5.44 3.37 2.27
CA SER A 65 -5.26 4.25 1.11
C SER A 65 -3.78 4.59 0.88
N ALA A 66 -3.01 4.85 1.94
CA ALA A 66 -1.58 5.08 1.86
C ALA A 66 -0.82 3.86 1.30
N TYR A 67 -1.03 2.67 1.86
CA TYR A 67 -0.39 1.44 1.41
C TYR A 67 -0.79 1.08 -0.03
N TRP A 68 -2.07 1.19 -0.35
CA TRP A 68 -2.58 0.97 -1.70
C TRP A 68 -1.91 1.92 -2.70
N SER A 69 -1.84 3.22 -2.39
CA SER A 69 -1.21 4.19 -3.30
C SER A 69 0.28 3.88 -3.51
N LEU A 70 1.04 3.59 -2.46
CA LEU A 70 2.46 3.21 -2.58
C LEU A 70 2.66 1.92 -3.37
N SER A 71 1.73 0.96 -3.28
CA SER A 71 1.82 -0.29 -4.04
C SER A 71 1.84 -0.07 -5.56
N LYS A 72 1.27 1.04 -6.04
CA LYS A 72 1.21 1.41 -7.46
C LYS A 72 2.54 1.88 -8.03
N ILE A 73 3.52 2.16 -7.19
CA ILE A 73 4.87 2.55 -7.62
C ILE A 73 5.60 1.34 -8.22
N HIS A 74 5.29 0.11 -7.81
CA HIS A 74 6.00 -1.12 -8.22
C HIS A 74 7.52 -1.06 -7.97
N LYS A 75 7.92 -0.41 -6.87
CA LYS A 75 9.32 -0.21 -6.48
C LYS A 75 9.72 -1.23 -5.40
N THR A 76 10.64 -2.13 -5.72
CA THR A 76 11.07 -3.22 -4.82
C THR A 76 11.82 -2.70 -3.60
N GLU A 77 12.39 -1.50 -3.66
CA GLU A 77 13.03 -0.82 -2.53
C GLU A 77 12.04 -0.47 -1.40
N LEU A 78 10.72 -0.54 -1.64
CA LEU A 78 9.70 -0.38 -0.60
C LEU A 78 9.38 -1.67 0.17
N ILE A 79 9.91 -2.83 -0.24
CA ILE A 79 9.67 -4.11 0.47
C ILE A 79 10.03 -4.02 1.97
N PRO A 80 11.19 -3.46 2.38
CA PRO A 80 11.50 -3.31 3.80
C PRO A 80 10.49 -2.45 4.56
N ASN A 81 10.00 -1.37 3.95
CA ASN A 81 8.96 -0.53 4.53
C ASN A 81 7.64 -1.30 4.69
N PHE A 82 7.19 -2.01 3.65
CA PHE A 82 5.97 -2.81 3.71
C PHE A 82 6.07 -3.95 4.75
N LYS A 83 7.22 -4.62 4.88
CA LYS A 83 7.47 -5.62 5.95
C LYS A 83 7.38 -5.00 7.34
N LYS A 84 8.03 -3.84 7.55
CA LYS A 84 7.98 -3.10 8.82
C LYS A 84 6.53 -2.76 9.19
N TRP A 85 5.77 -2.20 8.26
CA TRP A 85 4.38 -1.84 8.52
C TRP A 85 3.48 -3.06 8.69
N LEU A 86 3.73 -4.16 7.97
CA LEU A 86 2.99 -5.42 8.14
C LEU A 86 3.12 -5.96 9.56
N LYS A 87 4.34 -5.91 10.13
CA LYS A 87 4.60 -6.31 11.53
C LYS A 87 3.78 -5.46 12.51
N ILE A 88 3.81 -4.14 12.34
CA ILE A 88 3.07 -3.19 13.19
C ILE A 88 1.56 -3.42 13.10
N GLU A 89 1.01 -3.61 11.89
CA GLU A 89 -0.43 -3.80 11.70
C GLU A 89 -0.90 -5.17 12.22
N LEU A 90 -0.05 -6.21 12.14
CA LEU A 90 -0.31 -7.51 12.74
C LEU A 90 -0.35 -7.46 14.27
N GLU A 91 0.59 -6.77 14.90
CA GLU A 91 0.64 -6.57 16.36
C GLU A 91 -0.58 -5.81 16.87
N ASN A 92 -1.14 -4.91 16.05
CA ASN A 92 -2.35 -4.16 16.35
C ASN A 92 -3.66 -4.84 15.90
N GLU A 93 -3.59 -6.07 15.39
CA GLU A 93 -4.75 -6.85 14.92
C GLU A 93 -5.60 -6.14 13.84
N ASN A 94 -5.01 -5.24 13.06
CA ASN A 94 -5.72 -4.53 12.00
C ASN A 94 -5.79 -5.37 10.72
N ALA A 95 -6.73 -6.31 10.67
CA ALA A 95 -6.83 -7.29 9.57
C ALA A 95 -6.88 -6.67 8.15
N ASP A 96 -7.61 -5.57 7.99
CA ASP A 96 -7.81 -4.94 6.68
C ASP A 96 -6.53 -4.27 6.16
N THR A 97 -5.78 -3.59 7.04
CA THR A 97 -4.47 -3.01 6.69
C THR A 97 -3.44 -4.09 6.43
N VAL A 98 -3.45 -5.18 7.21
CA VAL A 98 -2.62 -6.36 6.98
C VAL A 98 -2.88 -6.90 5.57
N TYR A 99 -4.14 -7.15 5.20
CA TYR A 99 -4.47 -7.64 3.87
C TYR A 99 -3.99 -6.70 2.76
N GLN A 100 -4.19 -5.38 2.90
CA GLN A 100 -3.71 -4.40 1.92
C GLN A 100 -2.19 -4.42 1.75
N LEU A 101 -1.44 -4.58 2.85
CA LEU A 101 0.02 -4.74 2.82
C LEU A 101 0.44 -6.06 2.18
N MET A 102 -0.30 -7.14 2.40
CA MET A 102 -0.06 -8.40 1.72
C MET A 102 -0.23 -8.25 0.20
N ILE A 103 -1.26 -7.55 -0.26
CA ILE A 103 -1.43 -7.25 -1.69
C ILE A 103 -0.25 -6.42 -2.21
N ALA A 104 0.21 -5.41 -1.47
CA ALA A 104 1.34 -4.59 -1.87
C ALA A 104 2.63 -5.41 -2.04
N LEU A 105 2.93 -6.30 -1.09
CA LEU A 105 4.08 -7.21 -1.17
C LEU A 105 3.94 -8.23 -2.30
N GLY A 106 2.75 -8.80 -2.48
CA GLY A 106 2.46 -9.74 -3.57
C GLY A 106 2.62 -9.11 -4.96
N ASN A 107 2.21 -7.84 -5.12
CA ASN A 107 2.43 -7.08 -6.36
C ASN A 107 3.91 -6.82 -6.68
N LEU A 108 4.80 -6.95 -5.69
CA LEU A 108 6.24 -6.87 -5.84
C LEU A 108 6.91 -8.25 -5.98
N GLY A 109 6.12 -9.32 -6.04
CA GLY A 109 6.60 -10.69 -6.24
C GLY A 109 6.96 -11.44 -4.96
N GLU A 110 6.70 -10.87 -3.78
CA GLU A 110 6.96 -11.57 -2.51
C GLU A 110 5.97 -12.73 -2.29
N PRO A 111 6.42 -13.89 -1.79
CA PRO A 111 5.59 -15.07 -1.55
C PRO A 111 4.76 -14.95 -0.26
N ILE A 112 4.04 -13.83 -0.12
CA ILE A 112 3.29 -13.43 1.08
C ILE A 112 2.02 -14.26 1.31
N PHE A 113 1.43 -14.81 0.25
CA PHE A 113 0.30 -15.73 0.32
C PHE A 113 0.80 -17.16 0.23
N ASN A 114 0.36 -18.03 1.14
CA ASN A 114 0.80 -19.42 1.15
C ASN A 114 0.23 -20.18 -0.06
N ILE A 115 1.10 -20.89 -0.78
CA ILE A 115 0.74 -21.69 -1.98
C ILE A 115 -0.19 -22.86 -1.65
N ASP A 116 -0.10 -23.40 -0.43
CA ASP A 116 -0.88 -24.55 0.04
C ASP A 116 -2.11 -24.12 0.86
N ARG A 117 -2.60 -22.89 0.66
CA ARG A 117 -3.81 -22.44 1.35
C ARG A 117 -5.03 -23.16 0.79
N ASN A 118 -5.79 -23.84 1.65
CA ASN A 118 -7.15 -24.31 1.35
C ASN A 118 -8.13 -23.12 1.37
N GLY A 119 -7.96 -22.19 0.42
CA GLY A 119 -8.69 -20.91 0.32
C GLY A 119 -8.16 -20.06 -0.85
N SER A 120 -8.65 -18.83 -0.99
CA SER A 120 -8.24 -17.86 -2.02
C SER A 120 -7.53 -16.66 -1.39
N SER A 121 -6.86 -15.79 -2.14
CA SER A 121 -6.31 -14.53 -1.57
C SER A 121 -7.40 -13.47 -1.30
N ALA A 122 -8.61 -13.87 -0.94
CA ALA A 122 -9.75 -12.97 -0.73
C ALA A 122 -9.64 -12.21 0.61
N PHE A 123 -10.19 -11.00 0.59
CA PHE A 123 -10.23 -10.10 1.76
C PHE A 123 -10.96 -10.72 2.97
N ASN A 124 -12.05 -11.45 2.75
CA ASN A 124 -12.88 -12.03 3.80
C ASN A 124 -12.29 -13.29 4.46
N GLU A 125 -11.15 -13.79 3.98
CA GLU A 125 -10.43 -14.91 4.60
C GLU A 125 -9.45 -14.42 5.69
N THR A 126 -9.95 -13.62 6.64
CA THR A 126 -9.16 -12.90 7.65
C THR A 126 -8.18 -13.78 8.41
N GLU A 127 -8.65 -14.91 8.95
CA GLU A 127 -7.79 -15.83 9.72
C GLU A 127 -6.63 -16.40 8.88
N LEU A 128 -6.91 -16.72 7.61
CA LEU A 128 -5.90 -17.22 6.69
C LEU A 128 -4.90 -16.12 6.32
N ASN A 129 -5.37 -14.90 6.09
CA ASN A 129 -4.52 -13.76 5.78
C ASN A 129 -3.60 -13.41 6.95
N LEU A 130 -4.12 -13.36 8.19
CA LEU A 130 -3.30 -13.14 9.39
C LEU A 130 -2.28 -14.27 9.60
N ARG A 131 -2.66 -15.53 9.38
CA ARG A 131 -1.75 -16.68 9.46
C ARG A 131 -0.61 -16.58 8.46
N ASP A 132 -0.92 -16.29 7.20
CA ASP A 132 0.05 -16.22 6.12
C ASP A 132 1.02 -15.05 6.32
N ALA A 133 0.52 -13.89 6.73
CA ALA A 133 1.34 -12.73 7.04
C ALA A 133 2.32 -12.99 8.20
N ARG A 134 1.90 -13.68 9.27
CA ARG A 134 2.79 -14.09 10.37
C ARG A 134 3.91 -15.01 9.87
N LYS A 135 3.55 -16.07 9.14
CA LYS A 135 4.53 -17.03 8.58
C LYS A 135 5.55 -16.35 7.66
N TYR A 136 5.08 -15.42 6.84
CA TYR A 136 5.95 -14.67 5.94
C TYR A 136 6.99 -13.83 6.71
N LEU A 137 6.60 -13.15 7.78
CA LEU A 137 7.53 -12.40 8.61
C LEU A 137 8.53 -13.31 9.34
N GLU A 138 8.09 -14.46 9.87
CA GLU A 138 8.97 -15.44 10.55
C GLU A 138 10.07 -16.01 9.64
N THR A 139 9.80 -16.11 8.34
CA THR A 139 10.70 -16.77 7.36
C THR A 139 11.61 -15.80 6.61
N ASN A 140 11.40 -14.49 6.76
CA ASN A 140 12.08 -13.46 5.99
C ASN A 140 12.63 -12.31 6.87
N GLU A 141 12.93 -12.60 8.15
CA GLU A 141 13.71 -11.75 9.06
C GLU A 141 15.23 -11.85 8.80
#